data_AF-A0A6G4XAY2-F1
#
_entry.id   AF-A0A6G4XAY2-F1
#
_cell.length_a   1.000
_cell.length_b   1.000
_cell.length_c   1.000
_cell.angle_alpha   90.00
_cell.angle_beta   90.00
_cell.angle_gamma   90.00
#
_symmetry.space_group_name_H-M   'P 1'
#
loop_
_entity.id
_entity.type
_entity.pdbx_description
1 polymer ?
#
loop_
_entity_poly.entity_id
_entity_poly.type
_entity_poly.pdbx_seq_one_letter_code
_entity_poly.pdbx_strand_id
1 'polypeptide(L)'
;MQQDAGSRVADAAGDVADRVRKVIEAAGCSQREFARRIVMDPSKLSRSLGGSRRFTVAELARIADAGAVDAGWLLGPGEGGTPADGTPGDGTPGDGTSAGRTAGDGDGAGRDAGAGSRGRGRSAGAAPQATVTGRPLQIVQETVRLIAECGFHSVRVADIAAACDTSTAAIHYHFPGRAELLEAAVRWCMDEDTDRRAARLTAAGDAGDAAGELRQLLALQTPRTAQQRRQWLVWLDLWAEAARSTAIGRLHVDYYRQWRTTVAEVIRRGVAQGVFRDVDPEFSALRLTALIDGLASQVLAAAAGGDDGTGAGPDTMYAALLAHVDAELAVPSA
;
A
#
# COMPACT_ATOMS: atom_id res chain seq x y z
N MET A 1 -21.65 -12.94 23.54
CA MET A 1 -20.62 -12.09 24.19
C MET A 1 -19.77 -11.50 23.08
N GLN A 2 -20.09 -10.27 22.65
CA GLN A 2 -19.49 -9.66 21.47
C GLN A 2 -18.13 -9.11 21.88
N GLN A 3 -17.05 -9.83 21.55
CA GLN A 3 -15.70 -9.30 21.74
C GLN A 3 -15.57 -8.07 20.82
N ASP A 4 -15.26 -6.93 21.42
CA ASP A 4 -15.03 -5.68 20.70
C ASP A 4 -13.86 -5.88 19.71
N ALA A 5 -14.05 -5.53 18.44
CA ALA A 5 -13.08 -5.82 17.38
C ALA A 5 -11.74 -5.07 17.55
N GLY A 6 -11.73 -3.99 18.34
CA GLY A 6 -10.52 -3.29 18.79
C GLY A 6 -9.87 -3.87 20.05
N SER A 7 -10.51 -4.83 20.71
CA SER A 7 -9.97 -5.47 21.91
C SER A 7 -8.78 -6.37 21.56
N ARG A 8 -7.75 -6.30 22.41
CA ARG A 8 -6.55 -7.14 22.26
C ARG A 8 -6.86 -8.54 22.75
N VAL A 9 -6.56 -9.52 21.91
CA VAL A 9 -6.74 -10.94 22.25
C VAL A 9 -5.77 -11.31 23.36
N ALA A 10 -6.26 -12.03 24.37
CA ALA A 10 -5.42 -12.58 25.41
C ALA A 10 -4.50 -13.65 24.81
N ASP A 11 -3.20 -13.41 24.86
CA ASP A 11 -2.17 -14.36 24.41
C ASP A 11 -1.40 -14.83 25.63
N ALA A 12 -1.96 -15.81 26.36
CA ALA A 12 -1.45 -16.23 27.66
C ALA A 12 -0.12 -17.02 27.57
N ALA A 13 0.29 -17.45 26.38
CA ALA A 13 1.49 -18.27 26.17
C ALA A 13 2.32 -17.93 24.91
N GLY A 14 1.90 -16.99 24.05
CA GLY A 14 2.55 -16.73 22.75
C GLY A 14 2.02 -17.62 21.62
N ASP A 15 1.07 -18.51 21.92
CA ASP A 15 0.47 -19.46 20.98
C ASP A 15 -0.13 -18.78 19.74
N VAL A 16 -0.71 -17.59 19.92
CA VAL A 16 -1.25 -16.81 18.79
C VAL A 16 -0.11 -16.32 17.91
N ALA A 17 0.93 -15.73 18.49
CA ALA A 17 2.10 -15.27 17.76
C ALA A 17 2.81 -16.41 17.01
N ASP A 18 2.90 -17.59 17.63
CA ASP A 18 3.48 -18.79 17.02
C ASP A 18 2.68 -19.26 15.79
N ARG A 19 1.35 -19.30 15.88
CA ARG A 19 0.49 -19.63 14.74
C ARG A 19 0.58 -18.59 13.63
N VAL A 20 0.63 -17.31 13.96
CA VAL A 20 0.84 -16.24 12.97
C VAL A 20 2.20 -16.41 12.27
N ARG A 21 3.28 -16.77 12.98
CA ARG A 21 4.58 -17.06 12.33
C ARG A 21 4.47 -18.19 11.31
N LYS A 22 3.76 -19.27 11.63
CA LYS A 22 3.52 -20.38 10.69
C LYS A 22 2.78 -19.93 9.43
N VAL A 23 1.78 -19.05 9.58
CA VAL A 23 1.05 -18.49 8.43
C VAL A 23 1.98 -17.65 7.53
N ILE A 24 2.81 -16.80 8.13
CA ILE A 24 3.76 -15.96 7.38
C ILE A 24 4.79 -16.83 6.64
N GLU A 25 5.31 -17.87 7.30
CA GLU A 25 6.24 -18.83 6.71
C GLU A 25 5.61 -19.57 5.53
N ALA A 26 4.39 -20.09 5.70
CA ALA A 26 3.65 -20.77 4.64
C ALA A 26 3.32 -19.86 3.45
N ALA A 27 3.13 -18.56 3.68
CA ALA A 27 2.88 -17.58 2.63
C ALA A 27 4.10 -17.29 1.73
N GLY A 28 5.30 -17.76 2.11
CA GLY A 28 6.50 -17.69 1.28
C GLY A 28 6.97 -16.26 0.93
N CYS A 29 6.59 -15.26 1.72
CA CYS A 29 6.95 -13.86 1.49
C CYS A 29 7.65 -13.25 2.71
N SER A 30 8.37 -12.14 2.50
CA SER A 30 9.01 -11.45 3.62
C SER A 30 7.97 -10.93 4.62
N GLN A 31 8.33 -10.82 5.90
CA GLN A 31 7.43 -10.26 6.91
C GLN A 31 6.93 -8.85 6.55
N ARG A 32 7.77 -8.03 5.90
CA ARG A 32 7.40 -6.70 5.42
C ARG A 32 6.36 -6.77 4.31
N GLU A 33 6.48 -7.73 3.40
CA GLU A 33 5.49 -7.95 2.35
C GLU A 33 4.18 -8.52 2.91
N PHE A 34 4.25 -9.46 3.84
CA PHE A 34 3.08 -9.97 4.51
C PHE A 34 2.34 -8.85 5.27
N ALA A 35 3.07 -7.99 5.99
CA ALA A 35 2.52 -6.82 6.66
C ALA A 35 1.74 -5.91 5.69
N ARG A 36 2.25 -5.72 4.47
CA ARG A 36 1.57 -4.97 3.41
C ARG A 36 0.28 -5.64 2.94
N ARG A 37 0.29 -6.96 2.72
CA ARG A 37 -0.90 -7.75 2.34
C ARG A 37 -2.06 -7.55 3.32
N ILE A 38 -1.75 -7.55 4.61
CA ILE A 38 -2.74 -7.40 5.67
C ILE A 38 -3.00 -5.94 6.07
N VAL A 39 -2.34 -4.97 5.42
CA VAL A 39 -2.42 -3.53 5.72
C VAL A 39 -2.09 -3.22 7.19
N MET A 40 -0.99 -3.79 7.67
CA MET A 40 -0.46 -3.60 9.02
C MET A 40 0.93 -2.98 8.95
N ASP A 41 1.23 -2.08 9.89
CA ASP A 41 2.58 -1.53 10.01
C ASP A 41 3.60 -2.65 10.34
N PRO A 42 4.73 -2.74 9.61
CA PRO A 42 5.72 -3.80 9.84
C PRO A 42 6.30 -3.81 11.26
N SER A 43 6.47 -2.65 11.90
CA SER A 43 6.94 -2.58 13.29
C SER A 43 5.87 -3.05 14.28
N LYS A 44 4.58 -2.79 14.01
CA LYS A 44 3.46 -3.34 14.79
C LYS A 44 3.42 -4.87 14.64
N LEU A 45 3.62 -5.39 13.43
CA LEU A 45 3.66 -6.83 13.19
C LEU A 45 4.85 -7.45 13.95
N SER A 46 6.05 -6.89 13.80
CA SER A 46 7.25 -7.35 14.51
C SER A 46 7.07 -7.33 16.03
N ARG A 47 6.57 -6.23 16.60
CA ARG A 47 6.28 -6.15 18.04
C ARG A 47 5.23 -7.15 18.50
N SER A 48 4.26 -7.49 17.64
CA SER A 48 3.23 -8.47 17.97
C SER A 48 3.76 -9.90 17.94
N LEU A 49 4.59 -10.22 16.95
CA LEU A 49 5.30 -11.51 16.89
C LEU A 49 6.31 -11.69 18.03
N GLY A 50 6.93 -10.59 18.48
CA GLY A 50 7.84 -10.55 19.63
C GLY A 50 7.15 -10.41 20.99
N GLY A 51 5.82 -10.48 21.06
CA GLY A 51 5.05 -10.49 22.32
C GLY A 51 4.91 -9.14 23.05
N SER A 52 5.68 -8.12 22.66
CA SER A 52 5.58 -6.75 23.22
C SER A 52 4.26 -6.03 22.88
N ARG A 53 3.50 -6.57 21.93
CA ARG A 53 2.16 -6.11 21.53
C ARG A 53 1.27 -7.33 21.32
N ARG A 54 -0.02 -7.23 21.65
CA ARG A 54 -1.01 -8.28 21.31
C ARG A 54 -1.76 -7.92 20.04
N PHE A 55 -2.11 -8.93 19.26
CA PHE A 55 -2.99 -8.77 18.09
C PHE A 55 -4.42 -8.42 18.52
N THR A 56 -5.07 -7.62 17.68
CA THR A 56 -6.52 -7.40 17.73
C THR A 56 -7.24 -8.48 16.92
N VAL A 57 -8.53 -8.68 17.16
CA VAL A 57 -9.35 -9.62 16.37
C VAL A 57 -9.35 -9.25 14.88
N ALA A 58 -9.48 -7.96 14.56
CA ALA A 58 -9.43 -7.47 13.18
C ALA A 58 -8.06 -7.67 12.50
N GLU A 59 -6.95 -7.64 13.25
CA GLU A 59 -5.63 -8.00 12.71
C GLU A 59 -5.54 -9.49 12.41
N LEU A 60 -6.02 -10.34 13.32
CA LEU A 60 -6.03 -11.79 13.09
C LEU A 60 -6.95 -12.18 11.94
N ALA A 61 -8.10 -11.52 11.77
CA ALA A 61 -8.98 -11.68 10.62
C ALA A 61 -8.26 -11.39 9.30
N ARG A 62 -7.50 -10.29 9.22
CA ARG A 62 -6.72 -9.95 8.01
C ARG A 62 -5.57 -10.93 7.76
N ILE A 63 -4.93 -11.43 8.82
CA ILE A 63 -3.88 -12.46 8.74
C ILE A 63 -4.47 -13.78 8.25
N ALA A 64 -5.64 -14.17 8.76
CA ALA A 64 -6.35 -15.38 8.38
C ALA A 64 -6.66 -15.39 6.87
N ASP A 65 -7.29 -14.31 6.39
CA ASP A 65 -7.62 -14.14 4.97
C ASP A 65 -6.38 -14.13 4.07
N ALA A 66 -5.32 -13.40 4.44
CA ALA A 66 -4.09 -13.35 3.65
C ALA A 66 -3.32 -14.67 3.67
N GLY A 67 -3.48 -15.46 4.73
CA GLY A 67 -2.91 -16.79 4.90
C GLY A 67 -3.78 -17.93 4.35
N ALA A 68 -5.00 -17.63 3.90
CA ALA A 68 -6.03 -18.61 3.57
C ALA A 68 -6.25 -19.66 4.69
N VAL A 69 -6.26 -19.22 5.95
CA VAL A 69 -6.53 -20.06 7.13
C VAL A 69 -7.79 -19.61 7.86
N ASP A 70 -8.36 -20.48 8.70
CA ASP A 70 -9.48 -20.14 9.56
C ASP A 70 -9.05 -19.17 10.68
N ALA A 71 -9.86 -18.14 10.94
CA ALA A 71 -9.57 -17.14 11.97
C ALA A 71 -9.74 -17.71 13.40
N GLY A 72 -10.62 -18.70 13.59
CA GLY A 72 -10.81 -19.41 14.86
C GLY A 72 -9.56 -20.21 15.24
N TRP A 73 -8.91 -20.85 14.26
CA TRP A 73 -7.62 -21.54 14.45
C TRP A 73 -6.53 -20.60 14.99
N LEU A 74 -6.48 -19.34 14.52
CA LEU A 74 -5.52 -18.35 15.04
C LEU A 74 -5.78 -17.97 16.50
N LEU A 75 -7.05 -17.97 16.95
CA LEU A 75 -7.45 -17.54 18.29
C LEU A 75 -7.28 -18.62 19.37
N GLY A 76 -7.21 -19.90 18.98
CA GLY A 76 -7.06 -21.02 19.92
C GLY A 76 -7.41 -22.36 19.26
N PRO A 77 -7.44 -23.46 20.03
CA PRO A 77 -7.75 -24.78 19.49
C PRO A 77 -9.25 -24.88 19.20
N GLY A 78 -9.69 -24.31 18.08
CA GLY A 78 -10.89 -24.73 17.39
C GLY A 78 -10.58 -26.01 16.61
N GLU A 79 -11.30 -27.09 16.91
CA GLU A 79 -11.16 -28.40 16.28
C GLU A 79 -11.20 -28.27 14.73
N GLY A 80 -10.12 -28.71 14.07
CA GLY A 80 -10.11 -29.04 12.64
C GLY A 80 -9.71 -27.91 11.68
N GLY A 81 -8.44 -27.88 11.27
CA GLY A 81 -8.00 -27.06 10.16
C GLY A 81 -6.48 -27.02 10.00
N THR A 82 -5.89 -28.10 9.49
CA THR A 82 -4.54 -28.09 8.89
C THR A 82 -4.53 -27.08 7.71
N PRO A 83 -3.39 -26.48 7.33
CA PRO A 83 -3.33 -25.62 6.14
C PRO A 83 -3.92 -26.37 4.94
N ALA A 84 -4.96 -25.81 4.32
CA ALA A 84 -5.58 -26.43 3.16
C ALA A 84 -4.56 -26.44 2.02
N ASP A 85 -4.02 -27.63 1.72
CA ASP A 85 -3.21 -27.87 0.55
C ASP A 85 -4.07 -27.64 -0.69
N GLY A 86 -3.64 -26.73 -1.55
CA GLY A 86 -4.41 -26.28 -2.70
C GLY A 86 -4.52 -27.37 -3.75
N THR A 87 -5.72 -27.89 -3.99
CA THR A 87 -6.07 -28.52 -5.26
C THR A 87 -7.56 -28.28 -5.54
N PRO A 88 -7.96 -27.78 -6.72
CA PRO A 88 -9.36 -27.66 -7.06
C PRO A 88 -9.93 -29.05 -7.30
N GLY A 89 -10.75 -29.53 -6.38
CA GLY A 89 -11.54 -30.75 -6.54
C GLY A 89 -12.71 -30.49 -7.47
N ASP A 90 -12.65 -31.07 -8.67
CA ASP A 90 -13.76 -31.22 -9.60
C ASP A 90 -14.87 -32.05 -8.94
N GLY A 91 -15.98 -31.37 -8.63
CA GLY A 91 -17.14 -31.95 -7.99
C GLY A 91 -18.23 -32.24 -9.01
N THR A 92 -18.14 -33.39 -9.67
CA THR A 92 -19.30 -33.99 -10.34
C THR A 92 -19.96 -35.02 -9.40
N PRO A 93 -21.26 -34.92 -9.10
CA PRO A 93 -22.03 -36.04 -8.58
C PRO A 93 -22.76 -36.76 -9.73
N GLY A 94 -22.46 -38.05 -9.92
CA GLY A 94 -23.41 -39.02 -10.50
C GLY A 94 -24.52 -39.33 -9.48
N ASP A 95 -25.67 -39.91 -9.81
CA ASP A 95 -26.04 -40.74 -10.96
C ASP A 95 -27.57 -40.87 -11.00
N GLY A 96 -28.20 -41.19 -12.15
CA GLY A 96 -29.66 -41.35 -12.20
C GLY A 96 -30.34 -41.58 -13.57
N THR A 97 -30.02 -42.70 -14.22
CA THR A 97 -30.97 -43.60 -14.92
C THR A 97 -31.76 -43.14 -16.17
N SER A 98 -31.37 -43.76 -17.30
CA SER A 98 -32.18 -44.46 -18.33
C SER A 98 -32.52 -43.82 -19.70
N ALA A 99 -32.31 -44.70 -20.69
CA ALA A 99 -33.09 -44.94 -21.91
C ALA A 99 -32.71 -44.18 -23.21
N GLY A 100 -31.92 -44.87 -24.05
CA GLY A 100 -32.48 -45.44 -25.28
C GLY A 100 -31.95 -44.92 -26.62
N ARG A 101 -31.40 -45.88 -27.40
CA ARG A 101 -31.44 -46.00 -28.89
C ARG A 101 -30.63 -44.94 -29.67
N THR A 102 -29.97 -45.18 -30.81
CA THR A 102 -29.67 -46.31 -31.71
C THR A 102 -28.67 -45.79 -32.76
N ALA A 103 -27.73 -46.64 -33.19
CA ALA A 103 -27.21 -46.84 -34.56
C ALA A 103 -26.50 -45.72 -35.37
N GLY A 104 -25.48 -46.17 -36.13
CA GLY A 104 -24.92 -45.51 -37.33
C GLY A 104 -23.42 -45.23 -37.20
N ASP A 105 -22.54 -46.20 -37.48
CA ASP A 105 -21.90 -46.45 -38.80
C ASP A 105 -21.07 -45.27 -39.32
N GLY A 106 -19.79 -45.50 -39.61
CA GLY A 106 -18.98 -44.51 -40.32
C GLY A 106 -17.47 -44.69 -40.23
N ASP A 107 -17.00 -45.71 -40.96
CA ASP A 107 -15.62 -45.99 -41.39
C ASP A 107 -14.83 -44.76 -41.89
N GLY A 108 -13.49 -44.81 -41.86
CA GLY A 108 -12.69 -43.84 -42.64
C GLY A 108 -11.29 -43.49 -42.11
N ALA A 109 -10.30 -44.27 -42.55
CA ALA A 109 -8.88 -44.02 -42.43
C ALA A 109 -8.39 -42.72 -43.09
N GLY A 110 -7.24 -42.21 -42.64
CA GLY A 110 -6.50 -41.16 -43.37
C GLY A 110 -5.26 -40.65 -42.63
N ARG A 111 -4.13 -41.32 -42.84
CA ARG A 111 -2.79 -40.76 -42.60
C ARG A 111 -2.49 -39.75 -43.71
N ASP A 112 -1.81 -38.64 -43.39
CA ASP A 112 -0.55 -38.31 -44.06
C ASP A 112 0.21 -37.14 -43.44
N ALA A 113 1.52 -37.22 -43.61
CA ALA A 113 2.58 -36.38 -43.08
C ALA A 113 2.80 -35.10 -43.92
N GLY A 114 3.48 -34.10 -43.34
CA GLY A 114 3.96 -32.97 -44.14
C GLY A 114 4.62 -31.80 -43.39
N ALA A 115 5.92 -31.94 -43.12
CA ALA A 115 6.99 -30.94 -43.24
C ALA A 115 6.82 -29.48 -42.74
N GLY A 116 7.58 -29.16 -41.68
CA GLY A 116 8.63 -28.11 -41.60
C GLY A 116 8.35 -26.65 -42.02
N SER A 117 8.56 -25.70 -41.10
CA SER A 117 9.59 -24.64 -41.27
C SER A 117 9.85 -23.82 -39.99
N ARG A 118 11.15 -23.69 -39.70
CA ARG A 118 11.92 -22.54 -39.18
C ARG A 118 11.18 -21.35 -38.53
N GLY A 119 11.53 -21.12 -37.26
CA GLY A 119 12.06 -19.83 -36.81
C GLY A 119 11.07 -18.82 -36.24
N ARG A 120 11.18 -18.57 -34.93
CA ARG A 120 11.21 -17.23 -34.30
C ARG A 120 11.54 -17.37 -32.82
N GLY A 121 12.60 -16.67 -32.40
CA GLY A 121 13.01 -16.59 -31.00
C GLY A 121 11.87 -16.08 -30.14
N ARG A 122 11.57 -16.81 -29.06
CA ARG A 122 10.80 -16.26 -27.94
C ARG A 122 11.73 -15.30 -27.23
N SER A 123 11.49 -14.01 -27.40
CA SER A 123 11.93 -13.03 -26.41
C SER A 123 11.41 -13.49 -25.05
N ALA A 124 12.29 -13.50 -24.07
CA ALA A 124 11.93 -13.67 -22.68
C ALA A 124 11.00 -12.50 -22.32
N GLY A 125 9.69 -12.75 -22.39
CA GLY A 125 8.69 -11.84 -21.85
C GLY A 125 8.97 -11.66 -20.38
N ALA A 126 9.31 -10.43 -20.00
CA ALA A 126 9.43 -10.02 -18.62
C ALA A 126 8.20 -10.50 -17.84
N ALA A 127 8.43 -11.24 -16.77
CA ALA A 127 7.38 -11.73 -15.90
C ALA A 127 6.52 -10.55 -15.41
N PRO A 128 5.18 -10.65 -15.46
CA PRO A 128 4.32 -9.63 -14.86
C PRO A 128 4.64 -9.56 -13.37
N GLN A 129 4.92 -8.35 -12.88
CA GLN A 129 5.09 -8.07 -11.45
C GLN A 129 3.86 -8.61 -10.72
N ALA A 130 4.05 -9.57 -9.81
CA ALA A 130 2.98 -10.22 -9.09
C ALA A 130 2.20 -9.18 -8.27
N THR A 131 0.95 -8.91 -8.68
CA THR A 131 0.01 -8.11 -7.91
C THR A 131 -0.26 -8.85 -6.61
N VAL A 132 0.29 -8.32 -5.52
CA VAL A 132 0.03 -8.79 -4.16
C VAL A 132 -1.48 -8.66 -3.92
N THR A 133 -2.23 -9.77 -3.88
CA THR A 133 -3.71 -9.77 -3.86
C THR A 133 -4.26 -10.33 -2.55
N GLY A 134 -5.12 -9.57 -1.88
CA GLY A 134 -5.86 -9.97 -0.69
C GLY A 134 -7.06 -9.04 -0.45
N ARG A 135 -8.16 -9.57 0.10
CA ARG A 135 -9.39 -8.81 0.38
C ARG A 135 -9.15 -7.51 1.17
N PRO A 136 -8.30 -7.48 2.22
CA PRO A 136 -8.02 -6.25 2.96
C PRO A 136 -7.37 -5.16 2.10
N LEU A 137 -6.49 -5.55 1.17
CA LEU A 137 -5.82 -4.60 0.29
C LEU A 137 -6.79 -3.99 -0.72
N GLN A 138 -7.68 -4.80 -1.31
CA GLN A 138 -8.74 -4.33 -2.21
C GLN A 138 -9.62 -3.27 -1.53
N ILE A 139 -10.07 -3.55 -0.30
CA ILE A 139 -10.89 -2.62 0.49
C ILE A 139 -10.18 -1.27 0.65
N VAL A 140 -8.89 -1.30 0.95
CA VAL A 140 -8.10 -0.08 1.18
C VAL A 140 -7.84 0.68 -0.11
N GLN A 141 -7.58 -0.01 -1.22
CA GLN A 141 -7.43 0.61 -2.54
C GLN A 141 -8.70 1.33 -2.99
N GLU A 142 -9.87 0.69 -2.84
CA GLU A 142 -11.15 1.33 -3.15
C GLU A 142 -11.48 2.47 -2.19
N THR A 143 -11.11 2.33 -0.90
CA THR A 143 -11.25 3.41 0.07
C THR A 143 -10.44 4.64 -0.35
N VAL A 144 -9.17 4.46 -0.74
CA VAL A 144 -8.32 5.56 -1.23
C VAL A 144 -8.90 6.22 -2.47
N ARG A 145 -9.39 5.41 -3.43
CA ARG A 145 -10.02 5.92 -4.65
C ARG A 145 -11.24 6.78 -4.34
N LEU A 146 -12.17 6.26 -3.53
CA LEU A 146 -13.41 6.95 -3.16
C LEU A 146 -13.14 8.22 -2.34
N ILE A 147 -12.18 8.19 -1.41
CA ILE A 147 -11.78 9.38 -0.65
C ILE A 147 -11.24 10.45 -1.59
N ALA A 148 -10.38 10.07 -2.53
CA ALA A 148 -9.81 11.02 -3.48
C ALA A 148 -10.85 11.61 -4.47
N GLU A 149 -11.94 10.89 -4.74
CA GLU A 149 -13.01 11.35 -5.63
C GLU A 149 -14.06 12.21 -4.91
N CYS A 150 -14.47 11.81 -3.70
CA CYS A 150 -15.65 12.35 -3.02
C CYS A 150 -15.32 13.08 -1.70
N GLY A 151 -14.08 12.99 -1.22
CA GLY A 151 -13.65 13.45 0.09
C GLY A 151 -14.02 12.47 1.22
N PHE A 152 -13.16 12.38 2.24
CA PHE A 152 -13.30 11.40 3.31
C PHE A 152 -14.67 11.42 3.97
N HIS A 153 -15.23 12.61 4.24
CA HIS A 153 -16.50 12.80 4.95
C HIS A 153 -17.73 12.37 4.15
N SER A 154 -17.64 12.30 2.82
CA SER A 154 -18.72 11.88 1.93
C SER A 154 -18.78 10.36 1.76
N VAL A 155 -17.65 9.66 1.93
CA VAL A 155 -17.55 8.21 1.71
C VAL A 155 -18.10 7.42 2.88
N ARG A 156 -19.13 6.60 2.63
CA ARG A 156 -19.71 5.66 3.61
C ARG A 156 -19.10 4.28 3.44
N VAL A 157 -19.13 3.48 4.51
CA VAL A 157 -18.70 2.06 4.47
C VAL A 157 -19.51 1.26 3.44
N ALA A 158 -20.78 1.61 3.23
CA ALA A 158 -21.63 1.01 2.21
C ALA A 158 -21.12 1.27 0.77
N ASP A 159 -20.58 2.47 0.50
CA ASP A 159 -20.03 2.82 -0.81
C ASP A 159 -18.78 2.00 -1.11
N ILE A 160 -17.93 1.81 -0.10
CA ILE A 160 -16.73 0.95 -0.18
C ILE A 160 -17.12 -0.51 -0.39
N ALA A 161 -18.12 -0.99 0.35
CA ALA A 161 -18.62 -2.35 0.21
C ALA A 161 -19.14 -2.62 -1.21
N ALA A 162 -19.92 -1.68 -1.77
CA ALA A 162 -20.40 -1.75 -3.14
C ALA A 162 -19.25 -1.75 -4.15
N ALA A 163 -18.24 -0.88 -3.97
CA ALA A 163 -17.06 -0.83 -4.85
C ALA A 163 -16.21 -2.11 -4.79
N CYS A 164 -16.24 -2.83 -3.67
CA CYS A 164 -15.53 -4.10 -3.46
C CYS A 164 -16.37 -5.35 -3.78
N ASP A 165 -17.59 -5.18 -4.31
CA ASP A 165 -18.57 -6.24 -4.52
C ASP A 165 -18.73 -7.15 -3.29
N THR A 166 -19.03 -6.52 -2.14
CA THR A 166 -19.15 -7.21 -0.86
C THR A 166 -20.16 -6.56 0.08
N SER A 167 -20.36 -7.17 1.24
CA SER A 167 -21.26 -6.64 2.27
C SER A 167 -20.54 -5.69 3.23
N THR A 168 -21.28 -4.74 3.80
CA THR A 168 -20.78 -3.88 4.89
C THR A 168 -20.29 -4.71 6.08
N ALA A 169 -20.90 -5.86 6.36
CA ALA A 169 -20.45 -6.78 7.40
C ALA A 169 -19.05 -7.36 7.11
N ALA A 170 -18.76 -7.71 5.85
CA ALA A 170 -17.43 -8.16 5.43
C ALA A 170 -16.38 -7.05 5.52
N ILE A 171 -16.75 -5.79 5.29
CA ILE A 171 -15.84 -4.66 5.54
C ILE A 171 -15.54 -4.54 7.04
N HIS A 172 -16.57 -4.56 7.89
CA HIS A 172 -16.41 -4.45 9.35
C HIS A 172 -15.62 -5.60 9.97
N TYR A 173 -15.64 -6.79 9.34
CA TYR A 173 -14.80 -7.91 9.73
C TYR A 173 -13.30 -7.58 9.67
N HIS A 174 -12.86 -6.81 8.68
CA HIS A 174 -11.46 -6.39 8.54
C HIS A 174 -11.14 -5.04 9.18
N PHE A 175 -12.09 -4.10 9.07
CA PHE A 175 -11.93 -2.71 9.49
C PHE A 175 -13.13 -2.30 10.33
N PRO A 176 -13.02 -2.37 11.67
CA PRO A 176 -14.15 -2.18 12.58
C PRO A 176 -14.90 -0.86 12.39
N GLY A 177 -14.21 0.18 11.95
CA GLY A 177 -14.79 1.50 11.77
C GLY A 177 -14.13 2.31 10.67
N ARG A 178 -14.71 3.50 10.45
CA ARG A 178 -14.28 4.47 9.44
C ARG A 178 -12.90 5.06 9.75
N ALA A 179 -12.58 5.22 11.03
CA ALA A 179 -11.28 5.71 11.45
C ALA A 179 -10.17 4.70 11.12
N GLU A 180 -10.43 3.40 11.31
CA GLU A 180 -9.51 2.32 10.96
C GLU A 180 -9.33 2.19 9.44
N LEU A 181 -10.40 2.43 8.66
CA LEU A 181 -10.31 2.52 7.21
C LEU A 181 -9.45 3.70 6.76
N LEU A 182 -9.63 4.88 7.35
CA LEU A 182 -8.78 6.04 7.07
C LEU A 182 -7.32 5.76 7.47
N GLU A 183 -7.11 5.17 8.65
CA GLU A 183 -5.78 4.76 9.12
C GLU A 183 -5.09 3.83 8.11
N ALA A 184 -5.84 2.86 7.58
CA ALA A 184 -5.36 1.89 6.61
C ALA A 184 -5.10 2.52 5.22
N ALA A 185 -6.01 3.35 4.73
CA ALA A 185 -5.88 4.10 3.48
C ALA A 185 -4.64 4.99 3.47
N VAL A 186 -4.46 5.76 4.54
CA VAL A 186 -3.33 6.66 4.70
C VAL A 186 -2.03 5.88 4.75
N ARG A 187 -1.95 4.83 5.58
CA ARG A 187 -0.76 3.96 5.63
C ARG A 187 -0.42 3.37 4.27
N TRP A 188 -1.41 2.91 3.53
CA TRP A 188 -1.19 2.36 2.20
C TRP A 188 -0.61 3.42 1.24
N CYS A 189 -1.13 4.66 1.25
CA CYS A 189 -0.55 5.75 0.48
C CYS A 189 0.91 6.05 0.89
N MET A 190 1.23 6.01 2.18
CA MET A 190 2.60 6.19 2.69
C MET A 190 3.55 5.08 2.22
N ASP A 191 3.10 3.83 2.29
CA ASP A 191 3.87 2.66 1.91
C ASP A 191 4.14 2.64 0.40
N GLU A 192 3.16 3.05 -0.40
CA GLU A 192 3.34 3.28 -1.83
C GLU A 192 4.34 4.41 -2.12
N ASP A 193 4.26 5.54 -1.41
CA ASP A 193 5.20 6.64 -1.58
C ASP A 193 6.63 6.20 -1.24
N THR A 194 6.78 5.50 -0.12
CA THR A 194 8.07 4.99 0.34
C THR A 194 8.70 4.01 -0.66
N ASP A 195 7.91 3.09 -1.23
CA ASP A 195 8.43 2.18 -2.25
C ASP A 195 8.78 2.90 -3.55
N ARG A 196 7.98 3.90 -3.95
CA ARG A 196 8.27 4.72 -5.13
C ARG A 196 9.58 5.49 -4.96
N ARG A 197 9.83 6.02 -3.76
CA ARG A 197 11.11 6.64 -3.37
C ARG A 197 12.24 5.63 -3.46
N ALA A 198 12.12 4.49 -2.78
CA ALA A 198 13.14 3.44 -2.77
C ALA A 198 13.48 2.94 -4.18
N ALA A 199 12.48 2.67 -5.02
CA ALA A 199 12.68 2.22 -6.39
C ALA A 199 13.41 3.26 -7.27
N ARG A 200 13.09 4.56 -7.10
CA ARG A 200 13.81 5.63 -7.83
C ARG A 200 15.25 5.80 -7.36
N LEU A 201 15.49 5.70 -6.04
CA LEU A 201 16.82 5.74 -5.46
C LEU A 201 17.69 4.57 -5.96
N THR A 202 17.16 3.35 -5.95
CA THR A 202 17.86 2.17 -6.49
C THR A 202 18.13 2.31 -7.98
N ALA A 203 17.18 2.84 -8.76
CA ALA A 203 17.36 3.06 -10.20
C ALA A 203 18.39 4.15 -10.53
N ALA A 204 18.59 5.12 -9.64
CA ALA A 204 19.61 6.16 -9.80
C ALA A 204 21.04 5.66 -9.54
N GLY A 205 21.21 4.55 -8.80
CA GLY A 205 22.51 3.99 -8.41
C GLY A 205 23.33 4.88 -7.46
N ASP A 206 24.54 4.45 -7.08
CA ASP A 206 25.51 5.21 -6.26
C ASP A 206 26.05 6.49 -6.95
N ALA A 207 25.57 6.81 -8.16
CA ALA A 207 26.08 7.88 -9.01
C ALA A 207 25.37 9.24 -8.81
N GLY A 208 24.30 9.31 -7.99
CA GLY A 208 23.61 10.56 -7.68
C GLY A 208 24.21 11.26 -6.47
N ASP A 209 24.67 12.50 -6.62
CA ASP A 209 24.95 13.36 -5.48
C ASP A 209 23.65 13.65 -4.68
N ALA A 210 23.79 14.06 -3.42
CA ALA A 210 22.64 14.34 -2.56
C ALA A 210 21.71 15.44 -3.12
N ALA A 211 22.25 16.34 -3.96
CA ALA A 211 21.47 17.34 -4.66
C ALA A 211 20.53 16.72 -5.71
N GLY A 212 21.01 15.76 -6.48
CA GLY A 212 20.20 14.97 -7.41
C GLY A 212 19.08 14.21 -6.71
N GLU A 213 19.39 13.57 -5.59
CA GLU A 213 18.41 12.86 -4.79
C GLU A 213 17.31 13.79 -4.24
N LEU A 214 17.70 14.95 -3.69
CA LEU A 214 16.74 15.93 -3.19
C LEU A 214 15.80 16.41 -4.30
N ARG A 215 16.32 16.70 -5.50
CA ARG A 215 15.50 17.08 -6.67
C ARG A 215 14.48 15.99 -7.04
N GLN A 216 14.87 14.72 -6.97
CA GLN A 216 13.94 13.60 -7.21
C GLN A 216 12.84 13.51 -6.16
N LEU A 217 13.16 13.75 -4.88
CA LEU A 217 12.17 13.82 -3.80
C LEU A 217 11.18 14.98 -4.02
N LEU A 218 11.66 16.15 -4.43
CA LEU A 218 10.78 17.28 -4.78
C LEU A 218 9.84 16.95 -5.94
N ALA A 219 10.35 16.25 -6.97
CA ALA A 219 9.54 15.85 -8.12
C ALA A 219 8.47 14.82 -7.74
N LEU A 220 8.75 13.95 -6.77
CA LEU A 220 7.79 13.00 -6.21
C LEU A 220 6.66 13.71 -5.46
N GLN A 221 7.01 14.71 -4.65
CA GLN A 221 6.05 15.49 -3.87
C GLN A 221 5.24 16.50 -4.72
N THR A 222 5.58 16.73 -5.98
CA THR A 222 4.86 17.66 -6.85
C THR A 222 3.67 16.97 -7.54
N PRO A 223 2.43 17.49 -7.47
CA PRO A 223 1.21 16.84 -7.98
C PRO A 223 1.06 16.96 -9.51
N ARG A 224 2.00 16.41 -10.29
CA ARG A 224 2.00 16.47 -11.75
C ARG A 224 1.10 15.45 -12.44
N THR A 225 0.79 14.36 -11.74
CA THR A 225 -0.03 13.27 -12.28
C THR A 225 -1.34 13.14 -11.52
N ALA A 226 -2.36 12.57 -12.16
CA ALA A 226 -3.64 12.27 -11.50
C ALA A 226 -3.45 11.41 -10.24
N GLN A 227 -2.49 10.47 -10.24
CA GLN A 227 -2.19 9.66 -9.07
C GLN A 227 -1.61 10.49 -7.92
N GLN A 228 -0.60 11.33 -8.18
CA GLN A 228 -0.02 12.21 -7.16
C GLN A 228 -1.06 13.19 -6.61
N ARG A 229 -1.92 13.73 -7.48
CA ARG A 229 -3.03 14.59 -7.06
C ARG A 229 -3.99 13.86 -6.12
N ARG A 230 -4.40 12.63 -6.45
CA ARG A 230 -5.26 11.81 -5.57
C ARG A 230 -4.60 11.55 -4.21
N GLN A 231 -3.31 11.22 -4.19
CA GLN A 231 -2.58 11.00 -2.94
C GLN A 231 -2.58 12.26 -2.06
N TRP A 232 -2.36 13.42 -2.65
CA TRP A 232 -2.42 14.70 -1.95
C TRP A 232 -3.82 15.05 -1.41
N LEU A 233 -4.90 14.71 -2.13
CA LEU A 233 -6.26 14.90 -1.61
C LEU A 233 -6.51 14.06 -0.35
N VAL A 234 -6.00 12.82 -0.32
CA VAL A 234 -6.05 11.97 0.89
C VAL A 234 -5.25 12.59 2.05
N TRP A 235 -4.11 13.23 1.77
CA TRP A 235 -3.33 13.96 2.79
C TRP A 235 -4.09 15.15 3.37
N LEU A 236 -4.78 15.94 2.54
CA LEU A 236 -5.60 17.06 3.01
C LEU A 236 -6.72 16.59 3.95
N ASP A 237 -7.42 15.52 3.58
CA ASP A 237 -8.45 14.91 4.43
C ASP A 237 -7.86 14.37 5.73
N LEU A 238 -6.67 13.76 5.67
CA LEU A 238 -5.95 13.31 6.85
C LEU A 238 -5.58 14.47 7.77
N TRP A 239 -5.05 15.60 7.25
CA TRP A 239 -4.68 16.74 8.09
C TRP A 239 -5.89 17.32 8.81
N ALA A 240 -7.00 17.47 8.10
CA ALA A 240 -8.25 17.90 8.69
C ALA A 240 -8.67 16.96 9.82
N GLU A 241 -8.58 15.64 9.62
CA GLU A 241 -8.97 14.67 10.63
C GLU A 241 -7.98 14.55 11.79
N ALA A 242 -6.67 14.65 11.52
CA ALA A 242 -5.61 14.65 12.50
C ALA A 242 -5.75 15.80 13.50
N ALA A 243 -6.25 16.96 13.06
CA ALA A 243 -6.52 18.10 13.91
C ALA A 243 -7.68 17.87 14.91
N ARG A 244 -8.54 16.86 14.65
CA ARG A 244 -9.72 16.54 15.47
C ARG A 244 -9.61 15.23 16.24
N SER A 245 -8.83 14.27 15.74
CA SER A 245 -8.69 12.92 16.28
C SER A 245 -7.27 12.66 16.78
N THR A 246 -7.10 12.39 18.08
CA THR A 246 -5.78 12.10 18.67
C THR A 246 -5.14 10.84 18.08
N ALA A 247 -5.93 9.83 17.69
CA ALA A 247 -5.41 8.60 17.11
C ALA A 247 -4.80 8.85 15.72
N ILE A 248 -5.54 9.57 14.87
CA ILE A 248 -5.09 9.96 13.54
C ILE A 248 -3.94 10.98 13.62
N GLY A 249 -4.01 11.91 14.58
CA GLY A 249 -2.94 12.87 14.87
C GLY A 249 -1.61 12.23 15.21
N ARG A 250 -1.60 11.14 15.99
CA ARG A 250 -0.36 10.36 16.26
C ARG A 250 0.22 9.78 14.98
N LEU A 251 -0.62 9.19 14.14
CA LEU A 251 -0.22 8.62 12.87
C LEU A 251 0.41 9.66 11.94
N HIS A 252 -0.23 10.82 11.85
CA HIS A 252 0.26 11.96 11.11
C HIS A 252 1.65 12.39 11.60
N VAL A 253 1.83 12.54 12.91
CA VAL A 253 3.12 12.90 13.52
C VAL A 253 4.22 11.90 13.19
N ASP A 254 3.93 10.60 13.30
CA ASP A 254 4.91 9.54 13.03
C ASP A 254 5.39 9.57 11.59
N TYR A 255 4.50 9.81 10.63
CA TYR A 255 4.88 9.93 9.23
C TYR A 255 5.65 11.20 8.91
N TYR A 256 5.20 12.34 9.43
CA TYR A 256 5.93 13.59 9.24
C TYR A 256 7.33 13.50 9.84
N ARG A 257 7.51 12.73 10.92
CA ARG A 257 8.83 12.41 11.44
C ARG A 257 9.63 11.57 10.43
N GLN A 258 9.08 10.46 9.93
CA GLN A 258 9.77 9.58 8.98
C GLN A 258 10.17 10.29 7.67
N TRP A 259 9.26 11.09 7.10
CA TRP A 259 9.53 11.91 5.94
C TRP A 259 10.67 12.91 6.20
N ARG A 260 10.57 13.71 7.28
CA ARG A 260 11.62 14.67 7.63
C ARG A 260 12.96 14.00 7.93
N THR A 261 12.97 12.82 8.55
CA THR A 261 14.18 12.03 8.75
C THR A 261 14.82 11.65 7.41
N THR A 262 14.01 11.22 6.43
CA THR A 262 14.52 10.92 5.08
C THR A 262 15.16 12.17 4.47
N VAL A 263 14.46 13.31 4.46
CA VAL A 263 14.95 14.55 3.87
C VAL A 263 16.21 15.06 4.59
N ALA A 264 16.23 15.01 5.93
CA ALA A 264 17.39 15.43 6.73
C ALA A 264 18.61 14.55 6.45
N GLU A 265 18.44 13.24 6.21
CA GLU A 265 19.54 12.36 5.82
C GLU A 265 20.16 12.78 4.49
N VAL A 266 19.33 13.12 3.50
CA VAL A 266 19.81 13.62 2.20
C VAL A 266 20.57 14.93 2.38
N ILE A 267 20.03 15.87 3.16
CA ILE A 267 20.69 17.15 3.42
C ILE A 267 22.03 16.93 4.13
N ARG A 268 22.07 16.11 5.20
CA ARG A 268 23.29 15.82 5.96
C ARG A 268 24.37 15.21 5.07
N ARG A 269 23.99 14.29 4.19
CA ARG A 269 24.92 13.71 3.22
C ARG A 269 25.43 14.74 2.22
N GLY A 270 24.57 15.65 1.76
CA GLY A 270 24.97 16.72 0.86
C GLY A 270 25.91 17.73 1.50
N VAL A 271 25.74 18.02 2.79
CA VAL A 271 26.72 18.79 3.58
C VAL A 271 28.06 18.05 3.64
N ALA A 272 28.05 16.76 3.96
CA ALA A 272 29.28 15.94 4.00
C ALA A 272 29.97 15.82 2.64
N GLN A 273 29.22 15.83 1.54
CA GLN A 273 29.73 15.84 0.16
C GLN A 273 30.21 17.23 -0.30
N GLY A 274 29.94 18.29 0.46
CA GLY A 274 30.24 19.67 0.08
C GLY A 274 29.36 20.22 -1.06
N VAL A 275 28.27 19.54 -1.41
CA VAL A 275 27.30 20.03 -2.42
C VAL A 275 26.25 20.96 -1.81
N PHE A 276 26.06 20.89 -0.48
CA PHE A 276 25.26 21.83 0.28
C PHE A 276 26.11 22.59 1.29
N ARG A 277 25.71 23.83 1.62
CA ARG A 277 26.30 24.62 2.70
C ARG A 277 26.03 23.99 4.07
N ASP A 278 26.87 24.31 5.05
CA ASP A 278 26.71 23.84 6.44
C ASP A 278 25.45 24.45 7.08
N VAL A 279 24.43 23.62 7.26
CA VAL A 279 23.11 23.96 7.80
C VAL A 279 22.66 22.90 8.79
N ASP A 280 21.70 23.24 9.65
CA ASP A 280 20.95 22.27 10.44
C ASP A 280 20.05 21.40 9.52
N PRO A 281 20.35 20.09 9.31
CA PRO A 281 19.59 19.24 8.41
C PRO A 281 18.15 19.02 8.88
N GLU A 282 17.93 18.87 10.18
CA GLU A 282 16.62 18.62 10.77
C GLU A 282 15.71 19.85 10.64
N PHE A 283 16.23 21.04 10.91
CA PHE A 283 15.47 22.28 10.74
C PHE A 283 15.21 22.61 9.26
N SER A 284 16.18 22.36 8.39
CA SER A 284 16.02 22.54 6.93
C SER A 284 14.96 21.59 6.36
N ALA A 285 14.96 20.32 6.78
CA ALA A 285 13.93 19.36 6.39
C ALA A 285 12.53 19.77 6.88
N LEU A 286 12.42 20.33 8.08
CA LEU A 286 11.16 20.89 8.59
C LEU A 286 10.65 22.04 7.72
N ARG A 287 11.50 23.04 7.42
CA ARG A 287 11.13 24.19 6.59
C ARG A 287 10.71 23.77 5.18
N LEU A 288 11.50 22.89 4.56
CA LEU A 288 11.21 22.39 3.21
C LEU A 288 9.89 21.61 3.17
N THR A 289 9.62 20.78 4.18
CA THR A 289 8.34 20.04 4.28
C THR A 289 7.15 21.00 4.39
N ALA A 290 7.25 22.01 5.24
CA ALA A 290 6.18 23.01 5.40
C ALA A 290 5.93 23.80 4.09
N LEU A 291 6.99 24.11 3.34
CA LEU A 291 6.88 24.76 2.04
C LEU A 291 6.20 23.86 1.00
N ILE A 292 6.59 22.57 0.94
CA ILE A 292 5.97 21.57 0.06
C ILE A 292 4.46 21.49 0.33
N ASP A 293 4.07 21.33 1.60
CA ASP A 293 2.66 21.19 2.00
C ASP A 293 1.84 22.44 1.65
N GLY A 294 2.39 23.63 1.95
CA GLY A 294 1.76 24.90 1.66
C GLY A 294 1.54 25.11 0.15
N LEU A 295 2.54 24.82 -0.67
CA LEU A 295 2.43 24.92 -2.13
C LEU A 295 1.49 23.86 -2.70
N ALA A 296 1.59 22.60 -2.24
CA ALA A 296 0.71 21.54 -2.69
C ALA A 296 -0.77 21.87 -2.41
N SER A 297 -1.08 22.41 -1.22
CA SER A 297 -2.45 22.82 -0.88
C SER A 297 -3.02 23.86 -1.86
N GLN A 298 -2.20 24.83 -2.30
CA GLN A 298 -2.59 25.84 -3.28
C GLN A 298 -2.79 25.23 -4.68
N VAL A 299 -1.89 24.34 -5.10
CA VAL A 299 -2.03 23.61 -6.38
C VAL A 299 -3.28 22.72 -6.41
N LEU A 300 -3.68 22.20 -5.25
CA LEU A 300 -4.89 21.38 -5.14
C LEU A 300 -6.16 22.22 -5.20
N ALA A 301 -6.13 23.42 -4.61
CA ALA A 301 -7.24 24.36 -4.56
C ALA A 301 -7.46 25.11 -5.89
N ALA A 302 -6.39 25.37 -6.65
CA ALA A 302 -6.50 25.90 -8.01
C ALA A 302 -7.38 24.94 -8.85
N ALA A 303 -8.45 25.46 -9.44
CA ALA A 303 -9.48 24.66 -10.09
C ALA A 303 -8.84 23.70 -11.11
N ALA A 304 -9.37 22.47 -11.18
CA ALA A 304 -8.95 21.48 -12.18
C ALA A 304 -9.44 21.90 -13.57
N GLY A 305 -8.83 22.95 -14.15
CA GLY A 305 -9.28 23.55 -15.39
C GLY A 305 -8.80 24.99 -15.54
N GLY A 306 -7.50 25.16 -15.79
CA GLY A 306 -6.94 26.42 -16.25
C GLY A 306 -5.71 26.84 -15.44
N ASP A 307 -4.61 27.06 -16.15
CA ASP A 307 -3.67 28.10 -15.75
C ASP A 307 -4.46 29.43 -15.82
N ASP A 308 -5.09 29.80 -14.71
CA ASP A 308 -5.76 31.09 -14.55
C ASP A 308 -4.74 32.23 -14.37
N GLY A 309 -3.46 31.97 -14.65
CA GLY A 309 -2.37 32.93 -14.50
C GLY A 309 -2.01 33.21 -13.04
N THR A 310 -2.56 32.44 -12.08
CA THR A 310 -2.28 32.63 -10.64
C THR A 310 -0.90 32.11 -10.22
N GLY A 311 -0.21 31.36 -11.08
CA GLY A 311 1.09 30.77 -10.75
C GLY A 311 1.01 29.60 -9.76
N ALA A 312 -0.17 29.06 -9.48
CA ALA A 312 -0.38 27.96 -8.53
C ALA A 312 -0.35 26.56 -9.18
N GLY A 313 0.33 26.40 -10.33
CA GLY A 313 0.43 25.11 -11.02
C GLY A 313 1.50 24.17 -10.43
N PRO A 314 1.44 22.85 -10.70
CA PRO A 314 2.45 21.89 -10.25
C PRO A 314 3.89 22.27 -10.68
N ASP A 315 4.06 22.80 -11.88
CA ASP A 315 5.39 23.19 -12.36
C ASP A 315 5.93 24.44 -11.67
N THR A 316 5.07 25.41 -11.35
CA THR A 316 5.46 26.57 -10.55
C THR A 316 5.80 26.17 -9.12
N MET A 317 5.05 25.24 -8.52
CA MET A 317 5.41 24.65 -7.23
C MET A 317 6.81 24.03 -7.29
N TYR A 318 7.09 23.19 -8.30
CA TYR A 318 8.41 22.56 -8.42
C TYR A 318 9.52 23.58 -8.62
N ALA A 319 9.31 24.61 -9.45
CA ALA A 319 10.27 25.69 -9.65
C ALA A 319 10.53 26.48 -8.35
N ALA A 320 9.50 26.79 -7.57
CA ALA A 320 9.62 27.46 -6.29
C ALA A 320 10.41 26.62 -5.26
N LEU A 321 10.18 25.30 -5.25
CA LEU A 321 10.93 24.38 -4.39
C LEU A 321 12.41 24.31 -4.78
N LEU A 322 12.74 24.28 -6.08
CA LEU A 322 14.12 24.33 -6.54
C LEU A 322 14.80 25.65 -6.15
N ALA A 323 14.14 26.78 -6.40
CA ALA A 323 14.65 28.10 -6.03
C ALA A 323 14.89 28.22 -4.52
N HIS A 324 14.02 27.63 -3.69
CA HIS A 324 14.22 27.56 -2.25
C HIS A 324 15.44 26.71 -1.87
N VAL A 325 15.62 25.53 -2.47
CA VAL A 325 16.80 24.69 -2.26
C VAL A 325 18.08 25.42 -2.68
N ASP A 326 18.08 26.10 -3.82
CA ASP A 326 19.25 26.83 -4.29
C ASP A 326 19.59 27.99 -3.33
N ALA A 327 18.60 28.75 -2.88
CA ALA A 327 18.81 29.87 -1.95
C ALA A 327 19.23 29.42 -0.54
N GLU A 328 18.72 28.28 -0.06
CA GLU A 328 18.87 27.84 1.32
C GLU A 328 19.84 26.67 1.50
N LEU A 329 20.29 26.00 0.46
CA LEU A 329 21.18 24.83 0.58
C LEU A 329 22.38 24.89 -0.35
N ALA A 330 22.34 25.59 -1.49
CA ALA A 330 23.49 25.63 -2.39
C ALA A 330 24.69 26.35 -1.75
N VAL A 331 25.89 25.87 -2.08
CA VAL A 331 27.13 26.56 -1.74
C VAL A 331 27.20 27.84 -2.59
N PRO A 332 27.47 29.03 -2.01
CA PRO A 332 27.64 30.24 -2.80
C PRO A 332 28.75 30.05 -3.84
N SER A 333 28.47 30.38 -5.10
CA SER A 333 29.52 30.49 -6.12
C SER A 333 30.55 31.53 -5.66
N ALA A 334 31.80 31.10 -5.49
CA ALA A 334 32.92 31.96 -5.11
C ALA A 334 33.25 33.00 -6.19
#